data_AF-A0A0G1QB86-F1
#
_entry.id   AF-A0A0G1QB86-F1
#
_cell.length_a   1.000
_cell.length_b   1.000
_cell.length_c   1.000
_cell.angle_alpha   90.00
_cell.angle_beta   90.00
_cell.angle_gamma   90.00
#
_symmetry.space_group_name_H-M   'P 1'
#
loop_
_entity.id
_entity.type
_entity.pdbx_description
1 polymer ?
#
loop_
_entity_poly.entity_id
_entity_poly.type
_entity_poly.pdbx_seq_one_letter_code
_entity_poly.pdbx_strand_id
1 'polypeptide(L)'
;AEAVQSVYETDNQNLMTILLANDKLSDFFGTLNDIVLVQDNLRISLENITKLRGDLLEQKQQLSLEKEDVENLRAMQQAQKRQVQSTQSSKNQILKETQGKESEYQKALVKTQASAAQIRARIFELLGGGELTFEKAYNYAKLAESATGVRAALILAILDRESLLGKNVGRCSYETAMHPTRDVPYFLDMTQRLGIDPKSDFAKVSCANQHGAYGGAMGPAQFIPSTWKIYESTISKITGNNPPSPWNNSDAFAATGAYIRDLLSSASCKTYADTNKNIVDYQTLLERCAAAKYYAGGNWYTYRFWYGDPVVQKANQFEDDIAVLKKG
;
A
#
# COMPACT_ATOMS: atom_id res chain seq x y z
N ALA A 1 26.40 27.06 -13.72
CA ALA A 1 27.12 26.26 -14.73
C ALA A 1 28.58 26.73 -14.82
N GLU A 2 28.82 28.03 -15.00
CA GLU A 2 30.18 28.62 -15.09
C GLU A 2 31.07 28.36 -13.87
N ALA A 3 30.55 28.45 -12.64
CA ALA A 3 31.34 28.20 -11.42
C ALA A 3 31.86 26.75 -11.31
N VAL A 4 31.08 25.77 -11.74
CA VAL A 4 31.47 24.34 -11.72
C VAL A 4 32.52 24.07 -12.81
N GLN A 5 32.37 24.72 -13.97
CA GLN A 5 33.32 24.62 -15.07
C GLN A 5 34.66 25.28 -14.73
N SER A 6 34.65 26.45 -14.09
CA SER A 6 35.85 27.14 -13.61
C SER A 6 36.59 26.34 -12.52
N VAL A 7 35.88 25.65 -11.62
CA VAL A 7 36.52 24.76 -10.64
C VAL A 7 37.11 23.52 -11.30
N TYR A 8 36.45 22.90 -12.27
CA TYR A 8 37.01 21.78 -13.03
C TYR A 8 38.26 22.17 -13.83
N GLU A 9 38.29 23.38 -14.38
CA GLU A 9 39.46 23.95 -15.06
C GLU A 9 40.62 24.23 -14.09
N THR A 10 40.32 24.55 -12.83
CA THR A 10 41.30 24.86 -11.79
C THR A 10 41.83 23.60 -11.08
N ASP A 11 40.98 22.59 -10.84
CA ASP A 11 41.38 21.27 -10.28
C ASP A 11 42.34 20.52 -11.20
N ASN A 12 42.31 20.82 -12.51
CA ASN A 12 43.25 20.28 -13.50
C ASN A 12 44.58 21.06 -13.58
N GLN A 13 44.78 22.12 -12.80
CA GLN A 13 46.07 22.81 -12.72
C GLN A 13 46.95 22.15 -11.66
N ASN A 14 48.14 21.71 -12.06
CA ASN A 14 49.14 21.19 -11.14
C ASN A 14 49.49 22.27 -10.09
N LEU A 15 49.48 21.93 -8.80
CA LEU A 15 49.84 22.82 -7.70
C LEU A 15 51.21 23.51 -7.92
N MET A 16 52.13 22.84 -8.63
CA MET A 16 53.42 23.41 -9.03
C MET A 16 53.30 24.56 -10.03
N THR A 17 52.31 24.50 -10.93
CA THR A 17 52.03 25.57 -11.90
C THR A 17 51.47 26.80 -11.21
N ILE A 18 50.58 26.60 -10.22
CA ILE A 18 50.02 27.70 -9.41
C ILE A 18 51.14 28.35 -8.56
N LEU A 19 52.06 27.55 -8.02
CA LEU A 19 53.24 28.06 -7.30
C LEU A 19 54.15 28.90 -8.19
N LEU A 20 54.44 28.43 -9.41
CA LEU A 20 55.32 29.12 -10.37
C LEU A 20 54.67 30.35 -11.03
N ALA A 21 53.34 30.44 -11.01
CA ALA A 21 52.58 31.57 -11.56
C ALA A 21 52.45 32.75 -10.58
N ASN A 22 52.80 32.58 -9.31
CA ASN A 22 52.68 33.62 -8.28
C ASN A 22 54.07 34.13 -7.87
N ASP A 23 54.30 35.44 -8.01
CA ASP A 23 55.58 36.09 -7.69
C ASP A 23 55.92 36.09 -6.19
N LYS A 24 54.91 35.95 -5.32
CA LYS A 24 55.07 35.90 -3.87
C LYS A 24 54.40 34.66 -3.29
N LEU A 25 55.05 34.07 -2.30
CA LEU A 25 54.51 32.92 -1.56
C LEU A 25 53.18 33.23 -0.87
N SER A 26 52.94 34.49 -0.46
CA SER A 26 51.66 34.95 0.10
C SER A 26 50.51 34.83 -0.89
N ASP A 27 50.76 35.12 -2.16
CA ASP A 27 49.75 35.21 -3.21
C ASP A 27 49.36 33.79 -3.66
N PHE A 28 50.33 32.86 -3.62
CA PHE A 28 50.08 31.42 -3.76
C PHE A 28 49.15 30.87 -2.66
N PHE A 29 49.44 31.14 -1.39
CA PHE A 29 48.59 30.66 -0.28
C PHE A 29 47.20 31.32 -0.27
N GLY A 30 47.11 32.59 -0.67
CA GLY A 30 45.82 33.26 -0.89
C GLY A 30 44.99 32.56 -1.96
N THR A 31 45.60 32.29 -3.12
CA THR A 31 44.95 31.59 -4.24
C THR A 31 44.48 30.18 -3.85
N LEU A 32 45.29 29.42 -3.11
CA LEU A 32 44.88 28.09 -2.62
C LEU A 32 43.72 28.17 -1.64
N ASN A 33 43.72 29.16 -0.75
CA ASN A 33 42.63 29.34 0.21
C ASN A 33 41.32 29.72 -0.49
N ASP A 34 41.38 30.56 -1.52
CA ASP A 34 40.22 30.92 -2.33
C ASP A 34 39.65 29.72 -3.09
N ILE A 35 40.51 28.86 -3.66
CA ILE A 35 40.08 27.61 -4.33
C ILE A 35 39.38 26.68 -3.34
N VAL A 36 39.98 26.46 -2.17
CA VAL A 36 39.39 25.61 -1.12
C VAL A 36 38.04 26.18 -0.66
N LEU A 37 37.93 27.49 -0.49
CA LEU A 37 36.69 28.17 -0.12
C LEU A 37 35.61 28.00 -1.19
N VAL A 38 35.95 28.14 -2.48
CA VAL A 38 35.01 27.93 -3.58
C VAL A 38 34.58 26.46 -3.66
N GLN A 39 35.50 25.52 -3.49
CA GLN A 39 35.20 24.08 -3.49
C GLN A 39 34.26 23.70 -2.34
N ASP A 40 34.50 24.20 -1.12
CA ASP A 40 33.63 23.91 0.02
C ASP A 40 32.24 24.53 -0.17
N ASN A 41 32.16 25.77 -0.66
CA ASN A 41 30.89 26.42 -0.99
C ASN A 41 30.11 25.68 -2.10
N LEU A 42 30.80 25.15 -3.11
CA LEU A 42 30.17 24.32 -4.15
C LEU A 42 29.67 22.99 -3.59
N ARG A 43 30.45 22.34 -2.72
CA ARG A 43 30.02 21.12 -2.02
C ARG A 43 28.76 21.37 -1.20
N ILE A 44 28.76 22.41 -0.36
CA ILE A 44 27.60 22.82 0.44
C ILE A 44 26.40 23.13 -0.47
N SER A 45 26.62 23.84 -1.58
CA SER A 45 25.55 24.15 -2.55
C SER A 45 24.99 22.89 -3.21
N LEU A 46 25.83 21.92 -3.57
CA LEU A 46 25.41 20.65 -4.16
C LEU A 46 24.63 19.78 -3.15
N GLU A 47 25.08 19.74 -1.90
CA GLU A 47 24.37 19.09 -0.79
C GLU A 47 22.99 19.71 -0.61
N ASN A 48 22.91 21.05 -0.61
CA ASN A 48 21.64 21.78 -0.53
C ASN A 48 20.72 21.49 -1.72
N ILE A 49 21.24 21.48 -2.95
CA ILE A 49 20.46 21.15 -4.15
C ILE A 49 19.94 19.71 -4.07
N THR A 50 20.77 18.77 -3.61
CA THR A 50 20.40 17.37 -3.46
C THR A 50 19.30 17.20 -2.42
N LYS A 51 19.40 17.91 -1.30
CA LYS A 51 18.38 17.96 -0.25
C LYS A 51 17.07 18.56 -0.77
N LEU A 52 17.11 19.73 -1.39
CA LEU A 52 15.94 20.40 -1.97
C LEU A 52 15.24 19.54 -3.03
N ARG A 53 16.02 18.81 -3.84
CA ARG A 53 15.46 17.84 -4.79
C ARG A 53 14.75 16.70 -4.07
N GLY A 54 15.31 16.18 -2.99
CA GLY A 54 14.67 15.16 -2.15
C GLY A 54 13.33 15.64 -1.61
N ASP A 55 13.32 16.82 -0.98
CA ASP A 55 12.12 17.43 -0.41
C ASP A 55 11.05 17.67 -1.48
N LEU A 56 11.45 18.14 -2.68
CA LEU A 56 10.54 18.34 -3.81
C LEU A 56 9.90 17.02 -4.29
N LEU A 57 10.67 15.93 -4.35
CA LEU A 57 10.15 14.63 -4.76
C LEU A 57 9.17 14.05 -3.73
N GLU A 58 9.43 14.26 -2.44
CA GLU A 58 8.52 13.87 -1.38
C GLU A 58 7.20 14.68 -1.44
N GLN A 59 7.29 15.99 -1.61
CA GLN A 59 6.11 16.85 -1.80
C GLN A 59 5.31 16.46 -3.05
N LYS A 60 5.99 16.16 -4.17
CA LYS A 60 5.34 15.67 -5.40
C LYS A 60 4.63 14.35 -5.17
N GLN A 61 5.25 13.41 -4.47
CA GLN A 61 4.62 12.13 -4.12
C GLN A 61 3.35 12.35 -3.29
N GLN A 62 3.43 13.20 -2.27
CA GLN A 62 2.29 13.50 -1.40
C GLN A 62 1.13 14.15 -2.19
N LEU A 63 1.42 15.15 -3.03
CA LEU A 63 0.42 15.80 -3.86
C LEU A 63 -0.22 14.84 -4.88
N SER A 64 0.56 13.90 -5.43
CA SER A 64 0.03 12.88 -6.33
C SER A 64 -1.00 11.99 -5.66
N LEU A 65 -0.70 11.51 -4.45
CA LEU A 65 -1.62 10.67 -3.69
C LEU A 65 -2.92 11.44 -3.46
N GLU A 66 -2.82 12.66 -2.93
CA GLU A 66 -3.99 13.52 -2.69
C GLU A 66 -4.84 13.74 -3.95
N LYS A 67 -4.22 13.92 -5.12
CA LYS A 67 -4.95 14.09 -6.38
C LYS A 67 -5.72 12.83 -6.79
N GLU A 68 -5.05 11.67 -6.76
CA GLU A 68 -5.68 10.38 -7.06
C GLU A 68 -6.86 10.11 -6.11
N ASP A 69 -6.71 10.52 -4.85
CA ASP A 69 -7.74 10.34 -3.84
C ASP A 69 -8.96 11.21 -4.09
N VAL A 70 -8.76 12.47 -4.50
CA VAL A 70 -9.85 13.38 -4.91
C VAL A 70 -10.60 12.80 -6.10
N GLU A 71 -9.90 12.19 -7.06
CA GLU A 71 -10.51 11.54 -8.22
C GLU A 71 -11.31 10.30 -7.81
N ASN A 72 -10.77 9.45 -6.93
CA ASN A 72 -11.45 8.27 -6.39
C ASN A 72 -12.70 8.64 -5.57
N LEU A 73 -12.60 9.67 -4.72
CA LEU A 73 -13.72 10.21 -3.95
C LEU A 73 -14.84 10.71 -4.86
N ARG A 74 -14.49 11.44 -5.92
CA ARG A 74 -15.46 11.94 -6.90
C ARG A 74 -16.15 10.79 -7.64
N ALA A 75 -15.39 9.79 -8.07
CA ALA A 75 -15.94 8.60 -8.72
C ALA A 75 -16.90 7.83 -7.79
N MET A 76 -16.52 7.66 -6.52
CA MET A 76 -17.38 7.02 -5.53
C MET A 76 -18.65 7.81 -5.26
N GLN A 77 -18.56 9.13 -5.09
CA GLN A 77 -19.74 9.98 -4.86
C GLN A 77 -20.75 9.83 -6.01
N GLN A 78 -20.26 9.77 -7.25
CA GLN A 78 -21.11 9.52 -8.43
C GLN A 78 -21.73 8.11 -8.41
N ALA A 79 -20.94 7.08 -8.07
CA ALA A 79 -21.42 5.71 -7.96
C ALA A 79 -22.50 5.58 -6.86
N GLN A 80 -22.27 6.16 -5.68
CA GLN A 80 -23.25 6.18 -4.59
C GLN A 80 -24.54 6.90 -5.00
N LYS A 81 -24.43 8.05 -5.69
CA LYS A 81 -25.61 8.76 -6.21
C LYS A 81 -26.44 7.86 -7.14
N ARG A 82 -25.78 7.15 -8.06
CA ARG A 82 -26.44 6.19 -8.97
C ARG A 82 -27.07 5.03 -8.20
N GLN A 83 -26.38 4.50 -7.19
CA GLN A 83 -26.87 3.40 -6.37
C GLN A 83 -28.11 3.79 -5.56
N VAL A 84 -28.13 4.98 -4.96
CA VAL A 84 -29.29 5.51 -4.23
C VAL A 84 -30.47 5.70 -5.16
N GLN A 85 -30.24 6.26 -6.36
CA GLN A 85 -31.28 6.42 -7.38
C GLN A 85 -31.86 5.07 -7.81
N SER A 86 -30.99 4.08 -8.10
CA SER A 86 -31.42 2.74 -8.46
C SER A 86 -32.19 2.06 -7.34
N THR A 87 -31.70 2.15 -6.09
CA THR A 87 -32.37 1.58 -4.91
C THR A 87 -33.74 2.23 -4.68
N GLN A 88 -33.86 3.55 -4.87
CA GLN A 88 -35.13 4.25 -4.77
C GLN A 88 -36.12 3.81 -5.85
N SER A 89 -35.65 3.63 -7.10
CA SER A 89 -36.47 3.09 -8.19
C SER A 89 -36.92 1.66 -7.90
N SER A 90 -36.01 0.78 -7.46
CA SER A 90 -36.34 -0.60 -7.08
C SER A 90 -37.32 -0.64 -5.90
N LYS A 91 -37.11 0.19 -4.87
CA LYS A 91 -38.05 0.32 -3.74
C LYS A 91 -39.44 0.75 -4.21
N ASN A 92 -39.52 1.76 -5.08
CA ASN A 92 -40.80 2.24 -5.62
C ASN A 92 -41.50 1.17 -6.48
N GLN A 93 -40.74 0.38 -7.22
CA GLN A 93 -41.26 -0.75 -8.00
C GLN A 93 -41.75 -1.87 -7.08
N ILE A 94 -40.95 -2.28 -6.09
CA ILE A 94 -41.32 -3.29 -5.09
C ILE A 94 -42.59 -2.83 -4.37
N LEU A 95 -42.67 -1.61 -3.87
CA LEU A 95 -43.87 -1.10 -3.18
C LEU A 95 -45.13 -1.11 -4.06
N LYS A 96 -44.99 -0.92 -5.38
CA LYS A 96 -46.11 -1.08 -6.33
C LYS A 96 -46.50 -2.54 -6.53
N GLU A 97 -45.53 -3.44 -6.60
CA GLU A 97 -45.74 -4.88 -6.85
C GLU A 97 -46.18 -5.66 -5.60
N THR A 98 -45.71 -5.24 -4.41
CA THR A 98 -45.96 -5.91 -3.12
C THR A 98 -47.15 -5.37 -2.36
N GLN A 99 -47.80 -4.30 -2.83
CA GLN A 99 -49.07 -3.82 -2.25
C GLN A 99 -50.08 -4.97 -2.20
N GLY A 100 -50.28 -5.54 -1.01
CA GLY A 100 -51.18 -6.68 -0.75
C GLY A 100 -50.57 -8.09 -0.84
N LYS A 101 -49.24 -8.24 -1.03
CA LYS A 101 -48.54 -9.54 -1.18
C LYS A 101 -47.34 -9.77 -0.24
N GLU A 102 -47.22 -9.00 0.85
CA GLU A 102 -46.10 -9.07 1.83
C GLU A 102 -45.71 -10.49 2.26
N SER A 103 -46.69 -11.39 2.48
CA SER A 103 -46.47 -12.77 2.95
C SER A 103 -45.79 -13.67 1.92
N GLU A 104 -46.04 -13.47 0.62
CA GLU A 104 -45.36 -14.23 -0.44
C GLU A 104 -43.95 -13.72 -0.71
N TYR A 105 -43.72 -12.42 -0.55
CA TYR A 105 -42.40 -11.81 -0.71
C TYR A 105 -41.42 -12.24 0.41
N GLN A 106 -41.89 -12.32 1.65
CA GLN A 106 -41.14 -12.90 2.78
C GLN A 106 -40.70 -14.34 2.50
N LYS A 107 -41.57 -15.16 1.87
CA LYS A 107 -41.24 -16.54 1.47
C LYS A 107 -40.22 -16.59 0.32
N ALA A 108 -40.26 -15.64 -0.61
CA ALA A 108 -39.31 -15.54 -1.72
C ALA A 108 -37.90 -15.12 -1.25
N LEU A 109 -37.80 -14.20 -0.27
CA LEU A 109 -36.53 -13.76 0.31
C LEU A 109 -35.76 -14.90 1.01
N VAL A 110 -36.48 -15.78 1.71
CA VAL A 110 -35.89 -16.98 2.33
C VAL A 110 -35.40 -17.97 1.26
N LYS A 111 -36.06 -18.01 0.09
CA LYS A 111 -35.69 -18.87 -1.03
C LYS A 111 -34.52 -18.32 -1.87
N THR A 112 -34.15 -17.05 -1.69
CA THR A 112 -33.01 -16.40 -2.37
C THR A 112 -31.69 -16.47 -1.59
N GLN A 113 -31.65 -17.16 -0.45
CA GLN A 113 -30.38 -17.46 0.22
C GLN A 113 -29.54 -18.31 -0.74
N ALA A 114 -28.43 -17.73 -1.22
CA ALA A 114 -27.60 -18.34 -2.25
C ALA A 114 -27.18 -19.75 -1.82
N SER A 115 -27.28 -20.72 -2.73
CA SER A 115 -26.82 -22.08 -2.44
C SER A 115 -25.30 -22.08 -2.21
N ALA A 116 -24.79 -23.03 -1.44
CA ALA A 116 -23.34 -23.17 -1.23
C ALA A 116 -22.56 -23.22 -2.56
N ALA A 117 -23.16 -23.78 -3.63
CA ALA A 117 -22.58 -23.78 -4.98
C ALA A 117 -22.55 -22.38 -5.62
N GLN A 118 -23.60 -21.57 -5.46
CA GLN A 118 -23.64 -20.19 -5.94
C GLN A 118 -22.69 -19.28 -5.17
N ILE A 119 -22.53 -19.51 -3.86
CA ILE A 119 -21.55 -18.81 -3.02
C ILE A 119 -20.13 -19.17 -3.46
N ARG A 120 -19.83 -20.47 -3.63
CA ARG A 120 -18.54 -20.93 -4.19
C ARG A 120 -18.27 -20.33 -5.57
N ALA A 121 -19.28 -20.27 -6.45
CA ALA A 121 -19.14 -19.68 -7.79
C ALA A 121 -18.88 -18.17 -7.74
N ARG A 122 -19.65 -17.41 -6.94
CA ARG A 122 -19.46 -15.96 -6.76
C ARG A 122 -18.06 -15.66 -6.22
N ILE A 123 -17.63 -16.42 -5.20
CA ILE A 123 -16.29 -16.31 -4.64
C ILE A 123 -15.25 -16.65 -5.71
N PHE A 124 -15.43 -17.72 -6.47
CA PHE A 124 -14.49 -18.12 -7.51
C PHE A 124 -14.37 -17.11 -8.65
N GLU A 125 -15.47 -16.49 -9.07
CA GLU A 125 -15.49 -15.39 -10.04
C GLU A 125 -14.78 -14.14 -9.50
N LEU A 126 -14.93 -13.83 -8.20
CA LEU A 126 -14.21 -12.73 -7.54
C LEU A 126 -12.71 -13.00 -7.47
N LEU A 127 -12.31 -14.24 -7.17
CA LEU A 127 -10.94 -14.70 -7.28
C LEU A 127 -10.47 -14.86 -8.73
N GLY A 128 -11.34 -14.57 -9.71
CA GLY A 128 -11.18 -14.53 -11.17
C GLY A 128 -10.30 -15.61 -11.80
N GLY A 129 -10.44 -16.87 -11.36
CA GLY A 129 -9.80 -18.01 -12.01
C GLY A 129 -8.26 -18.02 -12.02
N GLY A 130 -7.59 -17.39 -11.04
CA GLY A 130 -6.13 -17.48 -10.89
C GLY A 130 -5.65 -18.78 -10.22
N GLU A 131 -4.33 -18.93 -10.03
CA GLU A 131 -3.72 -20.11 -9.38
C GLU A 131 -4.12 -20.30 -7.91
N LEU A 132 -4.54 -19.23 -7.21
CA LEU A 132 -4.94 -19.28 -5.80
C LEU A 132 -6.45 -19.54 -5.68
N THR A 133 -6.83 -20.76 -5.29
CA THR A 133 -8.22 -21.11 -5.00
C THR A 133 -8.70 -20.47 -3.69
N PHE A 134 -10.02 -20.29 -3.56
CA PHE A 134 -10.61 -19.77 -2.31
C PHE A 134 -10.21 -20.58 -1.09
N GLU A 135 -10.26 -21.90 -1.20
CA GLU A 135 -9.92 -22.78 -0.09
C GLU A 135 -8.48 -22.54 0.39
N LYS A 136 -7.53 -22.39 -0.54
CA LYS A 136 -6.14 -22.06 -0.20
C LYS A 136 -6.02 -20.66 0.41
N ALA A 137 -6.66 -19.65 -0.19
CA ALA A 137 -6.68 -18.29 0.34
C ALA A 137 -7.28 -18.24 1.76
N TYR A 138 -8.38 -18.94 1.98
CA TYR A 138 -9.04 -19.07 3.26
C TYR A 138 -8.13 -19.76 4.28
N ASN A 139 -7.43 -20.83 3.91
CA ASN A 139 -6.48 -21.50 4.79
C ASN A 139 -5.32 -20.59 5.20
N TYR A 140 -4.77 -19.78 4.27
CA TYR A 140 -3.76 -18.78 4.63
C TYR A 140 -4.32 -17.67 5.53
N ALA A 141 -5.55 -17.22 5.27
CA ALA A 141 -6.22 -16.25 6.14
C ALA A 141 -6.51 -16.82 7.53
N LYS A 142 -6.83 -18.11 7.63
CA LYS A 142 -7.03 -18.83 8.89
C LYS A 142 -5.73 -19.00 9.67
N LEU A 143 -4.63 -19.30 8.98
CA LEU A 143 -3.30 -19.30 9.60
C LEU A 143 -2.99 -17.94 10.22
N ALA A 144 -3.13 -16.87 9.43
CA ALA A 144 -2.89 -15.51 9.90
C ALA A 144 -3.85 -15.09 11.03
N GLU A 145 -5.13 -15.45 10.95
CA GLU A 145 -6.11 -15.22 12.01
C GLU A 145 -5.71 -15.92 13.31
N SER A 146 -5.30 -17.19 13.23
CA SER A 146 -4.91 -17.96 14.42
C SER A 146 -3.71 -17.34 15.15
N ALA A 147 -2.80 -16.70 14.42
CA ALA A 147 -1.60 -16.10 14.97
C ALA A 147 -1.77 -14.64 15.42
N THR A 148 -2.72 -13.92 14.83
CA THR A 148 -2.85 -12.46 15.02
C THR A 148 -4.14 -12.04 15.70
N GLY A 149 -5.16 -12.90 15.73
CA GLY A 149 -6.51 -12.60 16.20
C GLY A 149 -7.33 -11.74 15.24
N VAL A 150 -6.77 -11.37 14.08
CA VAL A 150 -7.48 -10.62 13.04
C VAL A 150 -8.32 -11.58 12.23
N ARG A 151 -9.63 -11.33 12.13
CA ARG A 151 -10.54 -12.24 11.44
C ARG A 151 -10.13 -12.50 10.00
N ALA A 152 -10.23 -13.75 9.57
CA ALA A 152 -9.79 -14.20 8.24
C ALA A 152 -10.48 -13.42 7.10
N ALA A 153 -11.76 -13.09 7.27
CA ALA A 153 -12.53 -12.35 6.27
C ALA A 153 -12.03 -10.91 6.05
N LEU A 154 -11.49 -10.25 7.08
CA LEU A 154 -10.90 -8.92 6.93
C LEU A 154 -9.57 -8.98 6.15
N ILE A 155 -8.74 -9.98 6.45
CA ILE A 155 -7.47 -10.21 5.73
C ILE A 155 -7.76 -10.46 4.24
N LEU A 156 -8.74 -11.32 3.94
CA LEU A 156 -9.17 -11.60 2.56
C LEU A 156 -9.66 -10.34 1.85
N ALA A 157 -10.48 -9.52 2.51
CA ALA A 157 -11.02 -8.29 1.92
C ALA A 157 -9.93 -7.25 1.60
N ILE A 158 -8.93 -7.12 2.46
CA ILE A 158 -7.80 -6.22 2.21
C ILE A 158 -6.99 -6.73 1.01
N LEU A 159 -6.60 -8.00 0.99
CA LEU A 159 -5.80 -8.55 -0.11
C LEU A 159 -6.55 -8.59 -1.45
N ASP A 160 -7.87 -8.78 -1.43
CA ASP A 160 -8.75 -8.63 -2.60
C ASP A 160 -8.66 -7.20 -3.13
N ARG A 161 -8.75 -6.20 -2.24
CA ARG A 161 -8.67 -4.80 -2.60
C ARG A 161 -7.28 -4.38 -3.11
N GLU A 162 -6.22 -4.90 -2.50
CA GLU A 162 -4.84 -4.50 -2.77
C GLU A 162 -4.29 -5.06 -4.09
N SER A 163 -4.56 -6.33 -4.37
CA SER A 163 -3.90 -7.02 -5.49
C SER A 163 -4.77 -8.04 -6.20
N LEU A 164 -6.08 -8.05 -5.91
CA LEU A 164 -6.97 -9.17 -6.29
C LEU A 164 -6.36 -10.50 -5.83
N LEU A 165 -5.89 -10.54 -4.57
CA LEU A 165 -5.27 -11.70 -3.94
C LEU A 165 -4.04 -12.23 -4.72
N GLY A 166 -3.16 -11.30 -5.11
CA GLY A 166 -1.87 -11.63 -5.72
C GLY A 166 -1.86 -11.69 -7.25
N LYS A 167 -2.96 -11.33 -7.92
CA LYS A 167 -2.99 -11.26 -9.39
C LYS A 167 -2.34 -10.01 -9.96
N ASN A 168 -2.44 -8.91 -9.23
CA ASN A 168 -1.86 -7.64 -9.63
C ASN A 168 -0.84 -7.20 -8.58
N VAL A 169 0.36 -7.78 -8.67
CA VAL A 169 1.47 -7.49 -7.75
C VAL A 169 2.45 -6.44 -8.28
N GLY A 170 2.09 -5.80 -9.39
CA GLY A 170 2.90 -4.80 -10.07
C GLY A 170 3.56 -5.30 -11.35
N ARG A 171 4.15 -4.37 -12.11
CA ARG A 171 4.74 -4.60 -13.45
C ARG A 171 6.02 -3.82 -13.69
N CYS A 172 6.44 -2.99 -12.72
CA CYS A 172 7.57 -2.10 -12.87
C CYS A 172 8.85 -2.68 -12.27
N SER A 173 10.00 -2.22 -12.77
CA SER A 173 11.30 -2.50 -12.15
C SER A 173 11.47 -1.67 -10.88
N TYR A 174 12.16 -2.24 -9.89
CA TYR A 174 12.50 -1.53 -8.65
C TYR A 174 13.35 -0.28 -8.93
N GLU A 175 14.22 -0.31 -9.94
CA GLU A 175 15.12 0.80 -10.29
C GLU A 175 14.36 2.08 -10.66
N THR A 176 13.19 1.92 -11.28
CA THR A 176 12.35 3.03 -11.76
C THR A 176 11.22 3.40 -10.81
N ALA A 177 10.82 2.48 -9.94
CA ALA A 177 9.62 2.64 -9.11
C ALA A 177 9.94 2.89 -7.63
N MET A 178 10.97 2.26 -7.06
CA MET A 178 11.20 2.33 -5.62
C MET A 178 11.88 3.62 -5.18
N HIS A 179 11.60 4.01 -3.95
CA HIS A 179 12.34 5.09 -3.31
C HIS A 179 13.82 4.67 -3.12
N PRO A 180 14.80 5.42 -3.66
CA PRO A 180 16.18 4.96 -3.79
C PRO A 180 16.91 4.76 -2.46
N THR A 181 16.62 5.59 -1.44
CA THR A 181 17.28 5.50 -0.12
C THR A 181 16.45 4.74 0.91
N ARG A 182 15.12 4.93 0.94
CA ARG A 182 14.20 4.27 1.87
C ARG A 182 14.00 2.79 1.59
N ASP A 183 13.82 2.38 0.33
CA ASP A 183 13.27 1.06 0.00
C ASP A 183 14.24 0.16 -0.77
N VAL A 184 15.01 0.72 -1.72
CA VAL A 184 15.94 -0.07 -2.54
C VAL A 184 16.96 -0.87 -1.71
N PRO A 185 17.58 -0.33 -0.62
CA PRO A 185 18.52 -1.11 0.18
C PRO A 185 17.89 -2.36 0.81
N TYR A 186 16.67 -2.24 1.36
CA TYR A 186 15.96 -3.37 1.93
C TYR A 186 15.50 -4.37 0.87
N PHE A 187 15.11 -3.90 -0.32
CA PHE A 187 14.73 -4.75 -1.42
C PHE A 187 15.89 -5.62 -1.92
N LEU A 188 17.07 -5.01 -2.11
CA LEU A 188 18.26 -5.71 -2.57
C LEU A 188 18.77 -6.73 -1.54
N ASP A 189 18.79 -6.37 -0.26
CA ASP A 189 19.12 -7.32 0.83
C ASP A 189 18.15 -8.51 0.85
N MET A 190 16.85 -8.24 0.79
CA MET A 190 15.82 -9.29 0.84
C MET A 190 15.89 -10.22 -0.38
N THR A 191 16.00 -9.68 -1.59
CA THR A 191 16.10 -10.48 -2.83
C THR A 191 17.37 -11.32 -2.86
N GLN A 192 18.50 -10.77 -2.39
CA GLN A 192 19.74 -11.52 -2.22
C GLN A 192 19.56 -12.72 -1.27
N ARG A 193 18.94 -12.52 -0.10
CA ARG A 193 18.70 -13.60 0.88
C ARG A 193 17.71 -14.65 0.36
N LEU A 194 16.76 -14.25 -0.48
CA LEU A 194 15.81 -15.15 -1.14
C LEU A 194 16.40 -15.88 -2.36
N GLY A 195 17.60 -15.50 -2.81
CA GLY A 195 18.20 -16.03 -4.04
C GLY A 195 17.43 -15.62 -5.31
N ILE A 196 16.74 -14.49 -5.28
CA ILE A 196 15.96 -13.95 -6.40
C ILE A 196 16.78 -12.87 -7.10
N ASP A 197 16.85 -12.94 -8.43
CA ASP A 197 17.38 -11.82 -9.22
C ASP A 197 16.40 -10.63 -9.12
N PRO A 198 16.82 -9.47 -8.56
CA PRO A 198 15.96 -8.29 -8.40
C PRO A 198 15.49 -7.69 -9.73
N LYS A 199 16.11 -8.04 -10.86
CA LYS A 199 15.72 -7.58 -12.20
C LYS A 199 14.77 -8.54 -12.93
N SER A 200 14.54 -9.72 -12.38
CA SER A 200 13.68 -10.74 -12.98
C SER A 200 12.21 -10.31 -13.04
N ASP A 201 11.44 -10.97 -13.90
CA ASP A 201 9.99 -10.77 -13.97
C ASP A 201 9.24 -11.23 -12.71
N PHE A 202 9.85 -12.10 -11.90
CA PHE A 202 9.30 -12.49 -10.61
C PHE A 202 9.36 -11.34 -9.58
N ALA A 203 10.40 -10.52 -9.64
CA ALA A 203 10.68 -9.45 -8.68
C ALA A 203 10.03 -8.10 -9.05
N LYS A 204 8.99 -8.10 -9.90
CA LYS A 204 8.27 -6.87 -10.28
C LYS A 204 7.50 -6.30 -9.09
N VAL A 205 7.34 -4.97 -9.13
CA VAL A 205 6.76 -4.17 -8.04
C VAL A 205 5.73 -3.20 -8.60
N SER A 206 4.93 -2.62 -7.71
CA SER A 206 3.95 -1.60 -8.12
C SER A 206 4.64 -0.42 -8.79
N CYS A 207 4.01 0.09 -9.84
CA CYS A 207 4.50 1.27 -10.53
C CYS A 207 4.23 2.52 -9.69
N ALA A 208 5.01 3.58 -9.93
CA ALA A 208 4.65 4.88 -9.40
C ALA A 208 3.29 5.30 -9.97
N ASN A 209 2.47 5.96 -9.15
CA ASN A 209 1.20 6.52 -9.59
C ASN A 209 1.47 7.56 -10.70
N GLN A 210 0.49 7.81 -11.56
CA GLN A 210 0.66 8.68 -12.74
C GLN A 210 1.28 10.05 -12.43
N HIS A 211 1.02 10.58 -11.24
CA HIS A 211 1.55 11.87 -10.78
C HIS A 211 2.65 11.73 -9.70
N GLY A 212 2.90 10.50 -9.24
CA GLY A 212 3.80 10.18 -8.15
C GLY A 212 5.25 10.08 -8.60
N ALA A 213 6.17 10.18 -7.65
CA ALA A 213 7.57 9.90 -7.86
C ALA A 213 7.92 8.43 -7.65
N TYR A 214 7.16 7.72 -6.80
CA TYR A 214 7.50 6.37 -6.34
C TYR A 214 6.28 5.44 -6.26
N GLY A 215 6.57 4.15 -6.41
CA GLY A 215 5.73 2.99 -6.12
C GLY A 215 6.55 1.99 -5.30
N GLY A 216 6.65 0.75 -5.77
CA GLY A 216 7.54 -0.25 -5.18
C GLY A 216 6.90 -1.18 -4.16
N ALA A 217 5.57 -1.21 -4.08
CA ALA A 217 4.86 -2.20 -3.29
C ALA A 217 5.05 -3.61 -3.89
N MET A 218 5.25 -4.60 -3.03
CA MET A 218 5.64 -5.95 -3.41
C MET A 218 4.55 -6.96 -3.10
N GLY A 219 4.36 -7.92 -4.01
CA GLY A 219 3.58 -9.13 -3.76
C GLY A 219 2.10 -8.89 -3.41
N PRO A 220 1.37 -9.93 -2.98
CA PRO A 220 -0.07 -9.82 -2.73
C PRO A 220 -0.45 -8.79 -1.66
N ALA A 221 0.39 -8.63 -0.64
CA ALA A 221 0.16 -7.68 0.44
C ALA A 221 0.43 -6.21 0.05
N GLN A 222 1.09 -5.96 -1.09
CA GLN A 222 1.47 -4.61 -1.53
C GLN A 222 2.27 -3.83 -0.46
N PHE A 223 3.17 -4.50 0.25
CA PHE A 223 4.07 -3.83 1.20
C PHE A 223 5.28 -3.24 0.48
N ILE A 224 5.65 -2.01 0.84
CA ILE A 224 6.98 -1.49 0.49
C ILE A 224 8.08 -2.23 1.29
N PRO A 225 9.32 -2.33 0.77
CA PRO A 225 10.41 -3.06 1.41
C PRO A 225 10.68 -2.69 2.86
N SER A 226 10.64 -1.39 3.17
CA SER A 226 10.83 -0.90 4.54
C SER A 226 9.76 -1.40 5.51
N THR A 227 8.48 -1.43 5.09
CA THR A 227 7.39 -2.03 5.89
C THR A 227 7.54 -3.54 6.02
N TRP A 228 7.90 -4.24 4.94
CA TRP A 228 8.16 -5.68 4.99
C TRP A 228 9.24 -6.02 6.01
N LYS A 229 10.32 -5.22 6.04
CA LYS A 229 11.42 -5.41 6.98
C LYS A 229 10.98 -5.33 8.45
N ILE A 230 10.05 -4.44 8.79
CA ILE A 230 9.49 -4.31 10.14
C ILE A 230 8.80 -5.62 10.56
N TYR A 231 8.05 -6.23 9.65
CA TYR A 231 7.24 -7.42 9.94
C TYR A 231 7.93 -8.76 9.67
N GLU A 232 9.09 -8.76 8.99
CA GLU A 232 9.83 -9.95 8.55
C GLU A 232 9.98 -11.01 9.64
N SER A 233 10.41 -10.62 10.85
CA SER A 233 10.58 -11.57 11.97
C SER A 233 9.25 -12.15 12.46
N THR A 234 8.16 -11.38 12.41
CA THR A 234 6.83 -11.84 12.80
C THR A 234 6.27 -12.78 11.74
N ILE A 235 6.44 -12.46 10.46
CA ILE A 235 6.01 -13.30 9.34
C ILE A 235 6.69 -14.67 9.43
N SER A 236 8.01 -14.68 9.59
CA SER A 236 8.80 -15.91 9.73
C SER A 236 8.32 -16.81 10.87
N LYS A 237 7.92 -16.21 12.00
CA LYS A 237 7.37 -16.95 13.15
C LYS A 237 5.99 -17.55 12.88
N ILE A 238 5.17 -16.88 12.06
CA ILE A 238 3.81 -17.33 11.74
C ILE A 238 3.85 -18.44 10.69
N THR A 239 4.67 -18.30 9.66
CA THR A 239 4.68 -19.20 8.49
C THR A 239 5.76 -20.26 8.55
N GLY A 240 6.81 -20.05 9.34
CA GLY A 240 7.99 -20.91 9.39
C GLY A 240 9.00 -20.65 8.26
N ASN A 241 8.67 -19.78 7.28
CA ASN A 241 9.58 -19.45 6.19
C ASN A 241 10.70 -18.54 6.69
N ASN A 242 11.95 -18.85 6.34
CA ASN A 242 13.11 -18.05 6.69
C ASN A 242 14.18 -18.08 5.58
N PRO A 243 14.41 -16.98 4.85
CA PRO A 243 13.70 -15.71 4.95
C PRO A 243 12.27 -15.79 4.36
N PRO A 244 11.30 -15.02 4.88
CA PRO A 244 9.96 -14.96 4.31
C PRO A 244 9.97 -14.13 3.02
N SER A 245 9.07 -14.45 2.10
CA SER A 245 9.00 -13.84 0.76
C SER A 245 7.70 -13.04 0.57
N PRO A 246 7.76 -11.78 0.12
CA PRO A 246 6.54 -11.00 -0.16
C PRO A 246 5.70 -11.57 -1.30
N TRP A 247 6.29 -12.39 -2.18
CA TRP A 247 5.58 -13.06 -3.26
C TRP A 247 5.03 -14.44 -2.86
N ASN A 248 5.30 -14.92 -1.64
CA ASN A 248 4.66 -16.11 -1.09
C ASN A 248 3.31 -15.74 -0.46
N ASN A 249 2.25 -16.45 -0.85
CA ASN A 249 0.90 -16.15 -0.34
C ASN A 249 0.76 -16.35 1.18
N SER A 250 1.36 -17.39 1.76
CA SER A 250 1.29 -17.59 3.21
C SER A 250 1.96 -16.43 3.96
N ASP A 251 3.12 -15.97 3.47
CA ASP A 251 3.87 -14.86 4.08
C ASP A 251 3.12 -13.53 3.90
N ALA A 252 2.54 -13.28 2.73
CA ALA A 252 1.75 -12.09 2.45
C ALA A 252 0.51 -11.99 3.36
N PHE A 253 -0.22 -13.10 3.54
CA PHE A 253 -1.38 -13.13 4.43
C PHE A 253 -0.98 -12.94 5.90
N ALA A 254 0.11 -13.57 6.33
CA ALA A 254 0.67 -13.38 7.66
C ALA A 254 1.11 -11.93 7.90
N ALA A 255 1.73 -11.29 6.89
CA ALA A 255 2.13 -9.89 6.95
C ALA A 255 0.92 -8.96 7.10
N THR A 256 -0.12 -9.15 6.27
CA THR A 256 -1.36 -8.37 6.36
C THR A 256 -2.03 -8.55 7.73
N GLY A 257 -2.15 -9.78 8.23
CA GLY A 257 -2.71 -10.04 9.56
C GLY A 257 -1.91 -9.37 10.67
N ALA A 258 -0.58 -9.47 10.64
CA ALA A 258 0.29 -8.90 11.66
C ALA A 258 0.21 -7.37 11.67
N TYR A 259 0.20 -6.74 10.50
CA TYR A 259 0.08 -5.29 10.40
C TYR A 259 -1.29 -4.80 10.86
N ILE A 260 -2.38 -5.45 10.42
CA ILE A 260 -3.73 -5.06 10.82
C ILE A 260 -3.95 -5.20 12.32
N ARG A 261 -3.40 -6.24 12.96
CA ARG A 261 -3.45 -6.39 14.43
C ARG A 261 -2.89 -5.15 15.14
N ASP A 262 -1.75 -4.65 14.68
CA ASP A 262 -1.10 -3.49 15.27
C ASP A 262 -1.93 -2.21 14.99
N LEU A 263 -2.51 -2.10 13.79
CA LEU A 263 -3.39 -0.97 13.43
C LEU A 263 -4.69 -0.94 14.24
N LEU A 264 -5.34 -2.10 14.45
CA LEU A 264 -6.52 -2.24 15.32
C LEU A 264 -6.18 -1.86 16.76
N SER A 265 -4.95 -2.13 17.20
CA SER A 265 -4.49 -1.80 18.54
C SER A 265 -4.09 -0.33 18.72
N SER A 266 -3.96 0.41 17.61
CA SER A 266 -3.46 1.79 17.62
C SER A 266 -4.42 2.76 18.33
N ALA A 267 -3.85 3.71 19.08
CA ALA A 267 -4.62 4.68 19.86
C ALA A 267 -5.63 5.46 19.00
N SER A 268 -5.23 5.92 17.81
CA SER A 268 -6.12 6.70 16.97
C SER A 268 -7.32 5.90 16.43
N CYS A 269 -7.16 4.59 16.17
CA CYS A 269 -8.29 3.75 15.77
C CYS A 269 -9.23 3.47 16.94
N LYS A 270 -8.68 3.19 18.12
CA LYS A 270 -9.49 3.01 19.35
C LYS A 270 -10.28 4.27 19.68
N THR A 271 -9.64 5.44 19.72
CA THR A 271 -10.32 6.71 19.95
C THR A 271 -11.40 6.98 18.90
N TYR A 272 -11.11 6.76 17.61
CA TYR A 272 -12.11 6.92 16.55
C TYR A 272 -13.32 6.03 16.76
N ALA A 273 -13.10 4.75 17.06
CA ALA A 273 -14.18 3.81 17.31
C ALA A 273 -14.96 4.19 18.57
N ASP A 274 -14.29 4.58 19.65
CA ASP A 274 -14.93 4.97 20.91
C ASP A 274 -15.80 6.23 20.76
N THR A 275 -15.32 7.24 20.02
CA THR A 275 -16.08 8.47 19.76
C THR A 275 -17.33 8.22 18.91
N ASN A 276 -17.32 7.21 18.04
CA ASN A 276 -18.38 6.99 17.05
C ASN A 276 -19.25 5.76 17.29
N LYS A 277 -19.02 5.01 18.37
CA LYS A 277 -19.71 3.74 18.68
C LYS A 277 -21.23 3.82 18.79
N ASN A 278 -21.79 5.02 18.95
CA ASN A 278 -23.24 5.24 18.99
C ASN A 278 -23.88 5.31 17.59
N ILE A 279 -23.08 5.37 16.53
CA ILE A 279 -23.54 5.52 15.13
C ILE A 279 -23.40 4.19 14.39
N VAL A 280 -22.26 3.54 14.57
CA VAL A 280 -21.89 2.29 13.90
C VAL A 280 -21.22 1.39 14.94
N ASP A 281 -21.36 0.08 14.77
CA ASP A 281 -20.70 -0.92 15.61
C ASP A 281 -19.18 -0.67 15.77
N TYR A 282 -18.67 -0.94 16.98
CA TYR A 282 -17.30 -0.65 17.37
C TYR A 282 -16.27 -1.42 16.53
N GLN A 283 -16.52 -2.69 16.23
CA GLN A 283 -15.64 -3.49 15.39
C GLN A 283 -15.60 -2.92 13.97
N THR A 284 -16.75 -2.58 13.41
CA THR A 284 -16.84 -1.94 12.08
C THR A 284 -16.00 -0.65 12.03
N LEU A 285 -16.06 0.19 13.06
CA LEU A 285 -15.28 1.43 13.13
C LEU A 285 -13.77 1.17 13.25
N LEU A 286 -13.37 0.19 14.07
CA LEU A 286 -11.97 -0.21 14.21
C LEU A 286 -11.40 -0.73 12.89
N GLU A 287 -12.09 -1.67 12.27
CA GLU A 287 -11.66 -2.28 11.00
C GLU A 287 -11.63 -1.26 9.87
N ARG A 288 -12.60 -0.35 9.82
CA ARG A 288 -12.62 0.76 8.85
C ARG A 288 -11.40 1.66 9.01
N CYS A 289 -11.02 1.98 10.25
CA CYS A 289 -9.81 2.75 10.54
C CYS A 289 -8.55 1.98 10.15
N ALA A 290 -8.44 0.71 10.54
CA ALA A 290 -7.27 -0.12 10.27
C ALA A 290 -7.07 -0.34 8.76
N ALA A 291 -8.13 -0.63 8.01
CA ALA A 291 -8.07 -0.74 6.55
C ALA A 291 -7.67 0.59 5.89
N ALA A 292 -8.22 1.73 6.33
CA ALA A 292 -7.82 3.03 5.82
C ALA A 292 -6.35 3.37 6.13
N LYS A 293 -5.84 2.96 7.29
CA LYS A 293 -4.42 3.10 7.65
C LYS A 293 -3.51 2.17 6.88
N TYR A 294 -3.96 0.97 6.57
CA TYR A 294 -3.23 0.03 5.72
C TYR A 294 -2.89 0.70 4.38
N TYR A 295 -3.89 1.35 3.78
CA TYR A 295 -3.77 2.04 2.50
C TYR A 295 -3.02 3.37 2.58
N ALA A 296 -3.41 4.26 3.49
CA ALA A 296 -2.99 5.67 3.48
C ALA A 296 -2.08 6.08 4.66
N GLY A 297 -1.70 5.13 5.52
CA GLY A 297 -0.85 5.41 6.69
C GLY A 297 -1.42 6.51 7.59
N GLY A 298 -0.65 7.58 7.79
CA GLY A 298 -1.03 8.71 8.65
C GLY A 298 -2.28 9.48 8.18
N ASN A 299 -2.55 9.49 6.87
CA ASN A 299 -3.66 10.26 6.29
C ASN A 299 -5.01 9.53 6.33
N TRP A 300 -5.06 8.32 6.92
CA TRP A 300 -6.22 7.41 6.97
C TRP A 300 -7.58 8.05 7.26
N TYR A 301 -7.62 9.19 7.97
CA TYR A 301 -8.86 9.85 8.34
C TYR A 301 -9.72 10.17 7.11
N THR A 302 -9.10 10.59 6.01
CA THR A 302 -9.78 10.93 4.75
C THR A 302 -10.27 9.67 3.99
N TYR A 303 -9.67 8.51 4.25
CA TYR A 303 -9.82 7.28 3.46
C TYR A 303 -10.80 6.29 4.06
N ARG A 304 -11.28 6.56 5.28
CA ARG A 304 -12.24 5.70 5.96
C ARG A 304 -13.47 5.34 5.13
N PHE A 305 -14.00 6.28 4.36
CA PHE A 305 -15.25 6.05 3.64
C PHE A 305 -15.05 5.46 2.26
N TRP A 306 -14.00 5.87 1.56
CA TRP A 306 -13.84 5.44 0.17
C TRP A 306 -12.95 4.20 0.01
N TYR A 307 -12.07 3.95 0.99
CA TYR A 307 -11.26 2.75 1.04
C TYR A 307 -11.70 1.85 2.20
N GLY A 308 -11.70 2.37 3.43
CA GLY A 308 -11.94 1.57 4.63
C GLY A 308 -13.33 0.92 4.68
N ASP A 309 -14.37 1.66 4.34
CA ASP A 309 -15.75 1.18 4.43
C ASP A 309 -16.06 0.08 3.40
N PRO A 310 -15.69 0.22 2.11
CA PRO A 310 -15.79 -0.88 1.15
C PRO A 310 -15.06 -2.14 1.60
N VAL A 311 -13.88 -2.01 2.22
CA VAL A 311 -13.13 -3.17 2.75
C VAL A 311 -13.92 -3.87 3.85
N VAL A 312 -14.50 -3.13 4.81
CA VAL A 312 -15.29 -3.73 5.88
C VAL A 312 -16.58 -4.36 5.34
N GLN A 313 -17.27 -3.70 4.40
CA GLN A 313 -18.44 -4.26 3.73
C GLN A 313 -18.10 -5.58 3.03
N LYS A 314 -16.96 -5.62 2.32
CA LYS A 314 -16.47 -6.83 1.65
C LYS A 314 -16.08 -7.92 2.64
N ALA A 315 -15.46 -7.56 3.76
CA ALA A 315 -15.11 -8.48 4.82
C ALA A 315 -16.35 -9.07 5.50
N ASN A 316 -17.43 -8.32 5.64
CA ASN A 316 -18.69 -8.84 6.17
C ASN A 316 -19.34 -9.83 5.19
N GLN A 317 -19.31 -9.53 3.89
CA GLN A 317 -19.76 -10.48 2.85
C GLN A 317 -18.97 -11.78 2.89
N PHE A 318 -17.63 -11.72 3.01
CA PHE A 318 -16.82 -12.92 3.15
C PHE A 318 -17.15 -13.71 4.42
N GLU A 319 -17.38 -13.02 5.54
CA GLU A 319 -17.77 -13.68 6.79
C GLU A 319 -19.08 -14.47 6.63
N ASP A 320 -20.09 -13.84 6.02
CA ASP A 320 -21.38 -14.47 5.74
C ASP A 320 -21.22 -15.68 4.81
N ASP A 321 -20.45 -15.54 3.74
CA ASP A 321 -20.19 -16.63 2.80
C ASP A 321 -19.45 -17.80 3.48
N ILE A 322 -18.43 -17.51 4.29
CA ILE A 322 -17.69 -18.51 5.08
C ILE A 322 -18.61 -19.22 6.08
N ALA A 323 -19.52 -18.48 6.73
CA ALA A 323 -20.46 -19.05 7.68
C ALA A 323 -21.44 -20.02 7.02
N VAL A 324 -21.88 -19.75 5.79
CA VAL A 324 -22.72 -20.68 5.02
C VAL A 324 -21.92 -21.93 4.63
N LEU A 325 -20.66 -21.77 4.21
CA LEU A 325 -19.80 -22.90 3.84
C LEU A 325 -19.44 -23.83 4.99
N LYS A 326 -19.45 -23.35 6.24
CA LYS A 326 -19.22 -24.18 7.44
C LYS A 326 -20.46 -24.96 7.90
N LYS A 327 -21.66 -24.53 7.48
CA LYS A 327 -22.93 -25.13 7.91
C LYS A 327 -23.40 -26.26 6.99
N GLY A 328 -22.83 -26.40 5.80
CA GLY A 328 -23.13 -27.46 4.83
C GLY A 328 -21.94 -28.37 4.61
#